data_AF-A0AAW9NTQ0-F1
#
_entry.id   AF-A0AAW9NTQ0-F1
#
_cell.length_a   1.000
_cell.length_b   1.000
_cell.length_c   1.000
_cell.angle_alpha   90.00
_cell.angle_beta   90.00
_cell.angle_gamma   90.00
#
_symmetry.space_group_name_H-M   'P 1'
#
loop_
_entity.id
_entity.type
_entity.pdbx_description
1 polymer ?
#
loop_
_entity_poly.entity_id
_entity_poly.type
_entity_poly.pdbx_seq_one_letter_code
_entity_poly.pdbx_strand_id
1 'polypeptide(L)'
;MWVKYTLVLQEDTVTYTIQLFGLTLYKKQVQAKDIIKVTFKRISWKTQVAVIKTPSGLPIRVALFKPEAIFQDLVTFCDEYDVAYTKTKDYRILEKMG
;
A
#
# COMPACT_ATOMS: atom_id res chain seq x y z
N MET A 1 -0.85 -16.18 12.51
CA MET A 1 -1.63 -16.13 11.26
C MET A 1 -0.76 -16.69 10.15
N TRP A 2 -1.25 -17.64 9.34
CA TRP A 2 -0.47 -18.31 8.29
C TRP A 2 -0.56 -17.66 6.91
N VAL A 3 -1.30 -16.55 6.81
CA VAL A 3 -1.31 -15.67 5.64
C VAL A 3 -0.28 -14.56 5.88
N LYS A 4 0.67 -14.40 4.95
CA LYS A 4 1.66 -13.31 4.94
C LYS A 4 1.37 -12.40 3.75
N TYR A 5 1.28 -11.11 4.03
CA TYR A 5 1.19 -10.06 3.02
C TYR A 5 2.55 -9.40 2.91
N THR A 6 3.09 -9.32 1.69
CA THR A 6 4.39 -8.69 1.42
C THR A 6 4.21 -7.63 0.34
N LEU A 7 4.64 -6.41 0.63
CA LEU A 7 4.73 -5.33 -0.34
C LEU A 7 6.22 -5.04 -0.54
N VAL A 8 6.67 -5.12 -1.78
CA VAL A 8 8.05 -4.81 -2.16
C VAL A 8 7.99 -3.62 -3.10
N LEU A 9 8.69 -2.55 -2.73
CA LEU A 9 8.93 -1.37 -3.55
C LEU A 9 10.35 -1.54 -4.10
N GLN A 10 10.50 -1.71 -5.40
CA GLN A 10 11.78 -1.89 -6.08
C GLN A 10 11.81 -0.99 -7.29
N GLU A 11 12.74 -0.03 -7.30
CA GLU A 11 12.84 0.98 -8.36
C GLU A 11 11.45 1.60 -8.61
N ASP A 12 10.96 1.55 -9.84
CA ASP A 12 9.67 2.07 -10.26
C ASP A 12 8.49 1.11 -10.04
N THR A 13 8.70 -0.02 -9.35
CA THR A 13 7.75 -1.13 -9.35
C THR A 13 7.26 -1.45 -7.94
N VAL A 14 5.94 -1.59 -7.83
CA VAL A 14 5.25 -2.08 -6.63
C VAL A 14 4.84 -3.54 -6.85
N THR A 15 5.38 -4.44 -6.05
CA THR A 15 5.00 -5.86 -6.02
C THR A 15 4.25 -6.20 -4.75
N TYR A 16 3.00 -6.62 -4.90
CA TYR A 16 2.15 -7.08 -3.81
C TYR A 16 1.98 -8.60 -3.88
N THR A 17 2.36 -9.29 -2.81
CA THR A 17 2.32 -10.76 -2.73
C THR A 17 1.51 -11.21 -1.51
N ILE A 18 0.59 -12.15 -1.71
CA ILE A 18 -0.09 -12.90 -0.65
C ILE A 18 0.45 -14.32 -0.63
N GLN A 19 1.00 -14.72 0.51
CA GLN A 19 1.49 -16.08 0.73
C GLN A 19 0.64 -16.76 1.81
N LEU A 20 0.31 -18.03 1.62
CA LEU A 20 -0.37 -18.86 2.60
C LEU A 20 0.42 -20.15 2.76
N PHE A 21 0.82 -20.49 3.99
CA PHE A 21 1.68 -21.67 4.26
C PHE A 21 2.99 -21.72 3.45
N GLY A 22 3.53 -20.55 3.06
CA GLY A 22 4.71 -20.47 2.20
C GLY A 22 4.43 -20.58 0.69
N LEU A 23 3.20 -20.94 0.29
CA LEU A 23 2.77 -20.92 -1.11
C LEU A 23 2.30 -19.52 -1.50
N THR A 24 2.76 -19.02 -2.65
CA THR A 24 2.30 -17.73 -3.18
C THR A 24 0.94 -17.90 -3.85
N LEU A 25 -0.12 -17.38 -3.22
CA LEU A 25 -1.48 -17.46 -3.75
C LEU A 25 -1.79 -16.34 -4.75
N TYR A 26 -1.19 -15.18 -4.53
CA TYR A 26 -1.45 -14.00 -5.35
C TYR A 26 -0.19 -13.16 -5.44
N LYS A 27 0.18 -12.78 -6.64
CA LYS A 27 1.25 -11.82 -6.91
C LYS A 27 0.76 -10.83 -7.95
N LYS A 28 0.78 -9.54 -7.61
CA LYS A 28 0.48 -8.46 -8.54
C LYS A 28 1.63 -7.47 -8.56
N GLN A 29 2.11 -7.17 -9.75
CA GLN A 29 3.20 -6.24 -10.01
C GLN A 29 2.65 -5.07 -10.83
N VAL A 30 3.00 -3.84 -10.44
CA VAL A 30 2.51 -2.61 -11.05
C VAL A 30 3.66 -1.61 -11.10
N GLN A 31 3.89 -1.00 -12.27
CA GLN A 31 4.86 0.09 -12.41
C GLN A 31 4.25 1.41 -11.92
N ALA A 32 5.07 2.33 -11.42
CA ALA A 32 4.67 3.62 -10.87
C ALA A 32 3.85 4.43 -11.89
N LYS A 33 4.28 4.42 -13.15
CA LYS A 33 3.58 5.06 -14.27
C LYS A 33 2.17 4.53 -14.52
N ASP A 34 1.91 3.28 -14.12
CA ASP A 34 0.62 2.61 -14.23
C ASP A 34 -0.19 2.74 -12.93
N ILE A 35 0.22 3.59 -11.99
CA ILE A 35 -0.56 3.92 -10.80
C ILE A 35 -1.27 5.25 -11.06
N ILE A 36 -2.60 5.19 -11.13
CA ILE A 36 -3.43 6.40 -11.27
C ILE A 36 -3.36 7.21 -9.98
N LYS A 37 -3.50 6.53 -8.84
CA LYS A 37 -3.57 7.17 -7.53
C LYS A 37 -3.38 6.19 -6.39
N VAL A 38 -2.71 6.65 -5.33
CA VAL A 38 -2.70 5.96 -4.04
C VAL A 38 -3.61 6.69 -3.04
N THR A 39 -4.49 5.98 -2.36
CA THR A 39 -5.35 6.58 -1.32
C THR A 39 -5.10 5.94 0.02
N PHE A 40 -4.59 6.73 0.96
CA PHE A 40 -4.38 6.35 2.35
C PHE A 40 -5.64 6.68 3.15
N LYS A 41 -6.26 5.67 3.74
CA LYS A 41 -7.47 5.76 4.55
C LYS A 41 -7.25 5.12 5.91
N ARG A 42 -8.02 5.56 6.90
CA ARG A 42 -8.17 4.89 8.19
C ARG A 42 -9.43 4.04 8.14
N ILE A 43 -9.32 2.76 8.45
CA ILE A 43 -10.48 1.84 8.53
C ILE A 43 -10.91 1.57 9.97
N SER A 44 -10.02 1.76 10.95
CA SER A 44 -10.34 1.65 12.37
C SER A 44 -9.37 2.49 13.19
N TRP A 45 -9.64 2.66 14.49
CA TRP A 45 -8.80 3.44 15.39
C TRP A 45 -7.32 3.07 15.37
N LYS A 46 -6.99 1.80 15.13
CA LYS A 46 -5.62 1.28 15.04
C LYS A 46 -5.25 0.72 13.67
N THR A 47 -6.05 1.00 12.62
CA THR A 47 -5.86 0.34 11.32
C THR A 47 -5.89 1.35 10.18
N GLN A 48 -4.75 1.43 9.49
CA GLN A 48 -4.58 2.16 8.24
C GLN A 48 -4.67 1.19 7.06
N VAL A 49 -5.12 1.71 5.93
CA VAL A 49 -5.16 1.02 4.64
C VAL A 49 -4.69 1.96 3.55
N ALA A 50 -3.87 1.45 2.63
CA ALA A 50 -3.55 2.12 1.38
C ALA A 50 -4.24 1.38 0.23
N VAL A 51 -4.84 2.14 -0.68
CA VAL A 51 -5.49 1.60 -1.88
C VAL A 51 -4.75 2.14 -3.09
N ILE A 52 -4.07 1.26 -3.81
CA ILE A 52 -3.34 1.57 -5.04
C ILE A 52 -4.28 1.32 -6.21
N LYS A 53 -4.67 2.39 -6.91
CA LYS A 53 -5.55 2.34 -8.07
C LYS A 53 -4.72 2.22 -9.34
N THR A 54 -4.96 1.15 -10.09
CA THR A 54 -4.38 0.91 -11.43
C THR A 54 -5.40 1.24 -12.52
N PRO A 55 -4.97 1.55 -13.76
CA PRO A 55 -5.86 1.85 -14.88
C PRO A 55 -6.71 0.67 -15.31
N SER A 56 -6.24 -0.54 -15.09
CA SER A 56 -6.99 -1.77 -15.33
C SER A 56 -6.92 -2.73 -14.14
N GLY A 57 -7.98 -3.53 -13.99
CA GLY A 57 -8.07 -4.58 -12.98
C GLY A 57 -8.47 -4.11 -11.57
N LEU A 58 -8.39 -5.04 -10.61
CA LEU A 58 -8.77 -4.78 -9.22
C LEU A 58 -7.72 -3.92 -8.50
N PRO A 59 -8.12 -2.88 -7.74
CA PRO A 59 -7.20 -2.09 -6.93
C PRO A 59 -6.47 -2.96 -5.90
N ILE A 60 -5.18 -2.66 -5.69
CA ILE A 60 -4.42 -3.34 -4.63
C ILE A 60 -4.77 -2.69 -3.30
N ARG A 61 -5.28 -3.49 -2.36
CA ARG A 61 -5.59 -3.06 -1.00
C ARG A 61 -4.47 -3.51 -0.06
N VAL A 62 -3.69 -2.56 0.40
CA VAL A 62 -2.60 -2.75 1.35
C VAL A 62 -3.18 -2.46 2.75
N ALA A 63 -3.61 -3.50 3.45
CA ALA A 63 -4.19 -3.41 4.80
C ALA A 63 -3.40 -4.27 5.79
N LEU A 64 -3.37 -3.86 7.07
CA LEU A 64 -2.81 -4.65 8.19
C LEU A 64 -1.33 -5.06 8.03
N PHE A 65 -0.55 -4.28 7.30
CA PHE A 65 0.88 -4.54 7.20
C PHE A 65 1.59 -4.22 8.52
N LYS A 66 2.47 -5.14 8.92
CA LYS A 66 3.46 -4.93 9.97
C LYS A 66 4.84 -5.12 9.33
N PRO A 67 5.79 -4.18 9.49
CA PRO A 67 5.70 -2.94 10.27
C PRO A 67 4.85 -1.84 9.60
N GLU A 68 4.36 -0.88 10.39
CA GLU A 68 3.62 0.30 9.91
C GLU A 68 4.49 1.21 9.01
N ALA A 69 5.82 1.05 9.06
CA ALA A 69 6.78 1.73 8.21
C ALA A 69 6.45 1.61 6.70
N ILE A 70 5.80 0.52 6.27
CA ILE A 70 5.45 0.34 4.86
C ILE A 70 4.54 1.45 4.31
N PHE A 71 3.75 2.11 5.16
CA PHE A 71 2.92 3.24 4.74
C PHE A 71 3.77 4.47 4.47
N GLN A 72 4.82 4.69 5.27
CA GLN A 72 5.78 5.76 5.04
C GLN A 72 6.61 5.48 3.79
N ASP A 73 7.07 4.24 3.61
CA ASP A 73 7.81 3.82 2.41
C ASP A 73 6.96 4.02 1.14
N LEU A 74 5.67 3.72 1.21
CA LEU A 74 4.74 3.93 0.09
C LEU A 74 4.50 5.42 -0.19
N VAL A 75 4.51 6.28 0.82
CA VAL A 75 4.46 7.74 0.63
C VAL A 75 5.73 8.21 -0.06
N THR A 76 6.90 7.80 0.42
CA THR A 76 8.20 8.12 -0.19
C THR A 76 8.27 7.67 -1.65
N PHE A 77 7.80 6.46 -1.96
CA PHE A 77 7.69 5.97 -3.33
C PHE A 77 6.78 6.85 -4.19
N CYS A 78 5.65 7.32 -3.64
CA CYS A 78 4.77 8.21 -4.39
C CYS A 78 5.43 9.56 -4.68
N ASP A 79 6.16 10.11 -3.71
CA ASP A 79 6.90 11.36 -3.88
C ASP A 79 8.06 11.21 -4.90
N GLU A 80 8.77 10.07 -4.87
CA GLU A 80 9.92 9.79 -5.76
C GLU A 80 9.51 9.63 -7.23
N TYR A 81 8.39 8.95 -7.50
CA TYR A 81 7.93 8.66 -8.86
C TYR A 81 6.76 9.55 -9.32
N ASP A 82 6.53 10.67 -8.65
CA ASP A 82 5.44 11.64 -8.93
C ASP A 82 4.05 10.98 -9.06
N VAL A 83 3.80 9.96 -8.23
CA VAL A 83 2.51 9.26 -8.20
C VAL A 83 1.55 10.05 -7.32
N ALA A 84 0.43 10.47 -7.89
CA ALA A 84 -0.60 11.18 -7.15
C ALA A 84 -1.09 10.35 -5.93
N TYR A 85 -1.07 10.94 -4.74
CA TYR A 85 -1.67 10.32 -3.55
C TYR A 85 -2.57 11.25 -2.75
N THR A 86 -3.42 10.66 -1.92
CA THR A 86 -4.27 11.43 -1.00
C THR A 86 -4.36 10.73 0.35
N LYS A 87 -4.19 11.52 1.41
CA LYS A 87 -4.41 11.13 2.80
C LYS A 87 -5.78 11.66 3.26
N THR A 88 -6.66 10.81 3.80
CA THR A 88 -7.94 11.28 4.36
C THR A 88 -7.69 12.15 5.60
N LYS A 89 -8.65 13.03 5.96
CA LYS A 89 -8.54 13.87 7.16
C LYS A 89 -8.28 13.02 8.41
N ASP A 90 -8.96 11.89 8.54
CA ASP A 90 -8.78 10.92 9.64
C ASP A 90 -7.39 10.28 9.68
N TYR A 91 -6.75 10.13 8.51
CA TYR A 91 -5.37 9.64 8.43
C TYR A 91 -4.38 10.69 8.95
N ARG A 92 -4.58 11.97 8.62
CA ARG A 92 -3.74 13.07 9.10
C ARG A 92 -3.81 13.27 10.62
N ILE A 93 -4.93 12.89 11.24
CA ILE A 93 -5.08 12.96 12.71
C ILE A 93 -4.23 11.88 13.39
N LEU A 94 -4.15 10.67 12.81
CA LEU A 94 -3.28 9.61 13.31
C LEU A 94 -1.80 10.01 13.27
N GLU A 95 -1.34 10.59 12.17
CA GLU A 95 0.05 11.05 12.03
C GLU A 95 0.45 12.13 13.05
N LYS A 96 -0.53 12.83 13.66
CA LYS A 96 -0.28 13.86 14.67
C LYS A 96 -0.31 13.34 16.11
N MET A 97 -0.76 12.10 16.33
CA MET A 97 -0.94 11.51 17.66
C MET A 97 0.14 10.49 18.04
N GLY A 98 0.95 10.04 17.07
CA GLY A 98 2.14 9.21 17.28
C GLY A 98 3.40 10.03 17.06
#